data_AF-A0AAE1Z7J3-F1
#
_entry.id   AF-A0AAE1Z7J3-F1
#
_cell.length_a   1.000
_cell.length_b   1.000
_cell.length_c   1.000
_cell.angle_alpha   90.00
_cell.angle_beta   90.00
_cell.angle_gamma   90.00
#
_symmetry.space_group_name_H-M   'P 1'
#
loop_
_entity.id
_entity.type
_entity.pdbx_description
1 polymer ?
#
loop_
_entity_poly.entity_id
_entity_poly.type
_entity_poly.pdbx_seq_one_letter_code
_entity_poly.pdbx_strand_id
1 'polypeptide(L)'
;MKLTDVCSKLYKRSTTHFPNLEYYKYDYYRTPVLKDKVIGKGDKTKRAVCVEEMLLMLACLKESDYDQGPCTQLIDTFNKCVRVTEEERRVKKDMRKSGFTLSSELSEPVNRLSSQQVTKLLRRFPEPQ
;
A
#
# COMPACT_ATOMS: atom_id res chain seq x y z
N MET A 1 41.64 -3.07 -8.90
CA MET A 1 40.24 -2.67 -9.18
C MET A 1 39.39 -3.18 -8.04
N LYS A 2 38.68 -2.30 -7.32
CA LYS A 2 37.80 -2.74 -6.24
C LYS A 2 36.52 -3.32 -6.88
N LEU A 3 35.95 -4.38 -6.31
CA LEU A 3 34.70 -4.99 -6.80
C LEU A 3 33.54 -3.97 -6.88
N THR A 4 33.59 -2.94 -6.05
CA THR A 4 32.68 -1.78 -6.06
C THR A 4 32.68 -1.03 -7.40
N ASP A 5 33.83 -0.95 -8.07
CA ASP A 5 34.00 -0.23 -9.35
C ASP A 5 33.35 -0.96 -10.53
N VAL A 6 33.13 -2.27 -10.40
CA VAL A 6 32.50 -3.10 -11.44
C VAL A 6 30.98 -3.02 -11.32
N CYS A 7 30.45 -3.07 -10.09
CA CYS A 7 29.01 -2.95 -9.82
C CYS A 7 28.46 -1.58 -10.19
N SER A 8 29.22 -0.49 -9.99
CA SER A 8 28.82 0.87 -10.37
C SER A 8 28.73 1.08 -11.89
N LYS A 9 29.51 0.33 -12.69
CA LYS A 9 29.47 0.39 -14.16
C LYS A 9 28.27 -0.35 -14.76
N LEU A 10 27.81 -1.43 -14.13
CA LEU A 10 26.66 -2.21 -14.62
C LEU A 10 25.31 -1.52 -14.35
N TYR A 11 25.25 -0.63 -13.37
CA TYR A 11 24.06 0.15 -13.02
C TYR A 11 24.00 1.52 -13.73
N LYS A 12 24.66 1.68 -14.88
CA LYS A 12 24.57 2.88 -15.74
C LYS A 12 23.24 2.97 -16.50
N ARG A 13 22.11 2.81 -15.81
CA ARG A 13 20.82 3.34 -16.28
C ARG A 13 20.70 4.78 -15.79
N SER A 14 21.25 5.70 -16.59
CA SER A 14 20.82 7.10 -16.68
C SER A 14 20.82 7.92 -15.37
N THR A 15 21.99 8.13 -14.76
CA THR A 15 22.20 9.35 -13.95
C THR A 15 23.65 9.82 -14.15
N THR A 16 23.87 10.76 -15.06
CA THR A 16 25.17 11.40 -15.30
C THR A 16 25.59 12.39 -14.22
N HIS A 17 24.75 12.59 -13.19
CA HIS A 17 25.04 13.50 -12.09
C HIS A 17 25.34 12.70 -10.81
N PHE A 18 26.61 12.38 -10.59
CA PHE A 18 27.07 12.00 -9.26
C PHE A 18 27.32 13.31 -8.50
N PRO A 19 26.56 13.63 -7.44
CA PRO A 19 26.88 14.79 -6.60
C PRO A 19 28.30 14.66 -6.07
N ASN A 20 28.97 15.78 -5.80
CA ASN A 20 30.30 15.75 -5.23
C ASN A 20 30.22 15.21 -3.78
N LEU A 21 30.56 13.94 -3.59
CA LEU A 21 30.40 13.18 -2.33
C LEU A 21 31.67 13.22 -1.46
N GLU A 22 32.62 14.10 -1.75
CA GLU A 22 33.92 14.21 -1.05
C GLU A 22 33.79 14.31 0.48
N TYR A 23 32.69 14.88 0.98
CA TYR A 23 32.44 15.07 2.42
C TYR A 23 31.84 13.84 3.13
N TYR A 24 31.49 12.78 2.40
CA TYR A 24 30.82 11.62 2.96
C TYR A 24 31.78 10.47 3.22
N LYS A 25 31.65 9.86 4.40
CA LYS A 25 32.46 8.71 4.83
C LYS A 25 32.32 7.48 3.91
N TYR A 26 31.21 7.37 3.20
CA TYR A 26 30.87 6.21 2.37
C TYR A 26 30.34 6.65 1.01
N ASP A 27 30.55 5.81 -0.01
CA ASP A 27 29.98 5.99 -1.33
C ASP A 27 28.47 5.72 -1.29
N TYR A 28 27.67 6.76 -1.55
CA TYR A 28 26.22 6.64 -1.64
C TYR A 28 25.76 6.52 -3.09
N TYR A 29 24.89 5.54 -3.38
CA TYR A 29 24.26 5.41 -4.71
C TYR A 29 23.29 6.54 -5.06
N ARG A 30 22.87 7.34 -4.07
CA ARG A 30 21.98 8.48 -4.23
C ARG A 30 22.50 9.64 -3.41
N THR A 31 22.18 10.86 -3.83
CA THR A 31 22.34 12.08 -3.02
C THR A 31 21.73 11.85 -1.63
N PRO A 32 22.51 11.97 -0.54
CA PRO A 32 22.02 11.83 0.83
C PRO A 32 21.32 13.14 1.30
N VAL A 33 20.36 13.58 0.50
CA VAL A 33 19.50 14.75 0.74
C VAL A 33 18.07 14.23 0.91
N LEU A 34 17.32 14.76 1.86
CA LEU A 34 15.92 14.39 2.04
C LEU A 34 15.11 14.85 0.81
N LYS A 35 13.92 14.25 0.67
CA LYS A 35 12.99 14.61 -0.40
C LYS A 35 11.78 15.27 0.22
N ASP A 36 11.17 16.20 -0.52
CA ASP A 36 9.93 16.88 -0.11
C ASP A 36 8.68 15.98 -0.20
N LYS A 37 8.87 14.66 -0.31
CA LYS A 37 7.80 13.68 -0.45
C LYS A 37 8.16 12.38 0.25
N VAL A 38 7.19 11.85 0.98
CA VAL A 38 7.23 10.50 1.55
C VAL A 38 6.32 9.57 0.77
N ILE A 39 6.70 8.30 0.70
CA ILE A 39 5.87 7.25 0.11
C ILE A 39 5.11 6.57 1.25
N GLY A 40 3.78 6.57 1.18
CA GLY A 40 2.95 5.87 2.14
C GLY A 40 3.10 4.35 2.06
N LYS A 41 2.92 3.67 3.19
CA LYS A 41 2.75 2.22 3.23
C LYS A 41 1.50 1.89 2.40
N GLY A 42 1.68 1.18 1.30
CA GLY A 42 0.56 0.83 0.42
C GLY A 42 -0.38 -0.11 1.16
N ASP A 43 -1.59 0.37 1.47
CA ASP A 43 -2.68 -0.43 2.05
C ASP A 43 -3.29 -1.39 1.01
N LYS A 44 -2.44 -2.22 0.40
CA LYS A 44 -2.90 -3.36 -0.37
C LYS A 44 -3.09 -4.48 0.63
N THR A 45 -4.31 -4.62 1.15
CA THR A 45 -4.71 -5.90 1.76
C THR A 45 -4.65 -6.93 0.63
N LYS A 46 -3.54 -7.67 0.56
CA LYS A 46 -3.30 -8.67 -0.49
C LYS A 46 -4.20 -9.89 -0.37
N ARG A 47 -5.01 -9.99 0.69
CA ARG A 47 -5.89 -11.13 0.95
C ARG A 47 -7.23 -10.92 0.26
N ALA A 48 -7.67 -11.96 -0.45
CA ALA A 48 -9.06 -12.06 -0.88
C ALA A 48 -9.97 -12.00 0.36
N VAL A 49 -11.14 -11.38 0.21
CA VAL A 49 -12.11 -11.19 1.28
C VAL A 49 -13.30 -12.10 1.00
N CYS A 50 -14.04 -12.51 2.04
CA CYS A 50 -15.19 -13.42 1.95
C CYS A 50 -14.84 -14.83 1.44
N VAL A 51 -13.62 -15.30 1.74
CA VAL A 51 -13.13 -16.60 1.26
C VAL A 51 -13.85 -17.75 1.94
N GLU A 52 -14.22 -17.60 3.20
CA GLU A 52 -14.89 -18.64 3.98
C GLU A 52 -16.32 -18.88 3.46
N GLU A 53 -17.09 -17.81 3.27
CA GLU A 53 -18.44 -17.86 2.72
C GLU A 53 -18.43 -18.38 1.29
N MET A 54 -17.43 -18.00 0.50
CA MET A 54 -17.23 -18.52 -0.86
C MET A 54 -17.00 -20.03 -0.85
N LEU A 55 -16.18 -20.55 0.08
CA LEU A 55 -15.91 -21.99 0.17
C LEU A 55 -17.16 -22.78 0.55
N LEU A 56 -17.97 -22.30 1.50
CA LEU A 56 -19.21 -22.94 1.90
C LEU A 56 -20.23 -22.96 0.76
N MET A 57 -20.40 -21.83 0.06
CA MET A 57 -21.27 -21.73 -1.11
C MET A 57 -20.83 -22.71 -2.21
N LEU A 58 -19.54 -22.78 -2.52
CA LEU A 58 -19.00 -23.70 -3.52
C LEU A 58 -19.13 -25.17 -3.12
N ALA A 59 -19.03 -25.48 -1.83
CA ALA A 59 -19.24 -26.84 -1.33
C ALA A 59 -20.69 -27.29 -1.55
N CYS A 60 -21.66 -26.45 -1.20
CA CYS A 60 -23.08 -26.75 -1.44
C CYS A 60 -23.38 -26.90 -2.93
N LEU A 61 -22.90 -25.97 -3.76
CA LEU A 61 -23.10 -26.05 -5.21
C LEU A 61 -22.50 -27.33 -5.79
N LYS A 62 -21.37 -27.81 -5.26
CA LYS A 62 -20.79 -29.09 -5.70
C LYS A 62 -21.66 -30.28 -5.31
N GLU A 63 -22.30 -30.25 -4.15
CA GLU A 63 -23.19 -31.32 -3.67
C GLU A 63 -24.55 -31.33 -4.40
N SER A 64 -24.99 -30.18 -4.91
CA SER A 64 -26.26 -30.01 -5.64
C SER A 64 -26.13 -29.97 -7.16
N ASP A 65 -25.04 -30.48 -7.74
CA ASP A 65 -24.77 -30.42 -9.20
C ASP A 65 -24.91 -28.99 -9.79
N TYR A 66 -24.53 -27.99 -8.99
CA TYR A 66 -24.58 -26.56 -9.27
C TYR A 66 -25.98 -25.96 -9.34
N ASP A 67 -27.00 -26.66 -8.85
CA ASP A 67 -28.34 -26.09 -8.66
C ASP A 67 -28.33 -25.07 -7.52
N GLN A 68 -28.79 -23.86 -7.83
CA GLN A 68 -28.80 -22.73 -6.90
C GLN A 68 -29.93 -22.82 -5.86
N GLY A 69 -31.03 -23.49 -6.19
CA GLY A 69 -32.21 -23.63 -5.31
C GLY A 69 -31.87 -24.05 -3.88
N PRO A 70 -31.19 -25.20 -3.67
CA PRO A 70 -30.82 -25.67 -2.33
C PRO A 70 -29.76 -24.78 -1.65
N CYS A 71 -28.94 -24.06 -2.42
CA CYS A 71 -27.82 -23.27 -1.91
C CYS A 71 -28.12 -21.77 -1.73
N THR A 72 -29.37 -21.34 -1.92
CA THR A 72 -29.80 -19.93 -1.85
C THR A 72 -29.30 -19.21 -0.59
N GLN A 73 -29.41 -19.85 0.57
CA GLN A 73 -28.96 -19.26 1.84
C GLN A 73 -27.46 -18.96 1.86
N LEU A 74 -26.64 -19.85 1.29
CA LEU A 74 -25.18 -19.68 1.23
C LEU A 74 -24.75 -18.66 0.16
N ILE A 75 -25.53 -18.54 -0.90
CA ILE A 75 -25.36 -17.49 -1.91
C ILE A 75 -25.65 -16.11 -1.28
N ASP A 76 -26.72 -16.01 -0.51
CA ASP A 76 -27.10 -14.75 0.16
C ASP A 76 -26.08 -14.32 1.22
N THR A 77 -25.52 -15.27 1.99
CA THR A 77 -24.47 -14.97 2.98
C THR A 77 -23.19 -14.48 2.31
N PHE A 78 -22.75 -15.14 1.23
CA PHE A 78 -21.61 -14.69 0.42
C PHE A 78 -21.84 -13.28 -0.15
N ASN A 79 -23.00 -13.05 -0.78
CA ASN A 79 -23.34 -11.75 -1.36
C ASN A 79 -23.38 -10.64 -0.30
N LYS A 80 -23.89 -10.94 0.89
CA LYS A 80 -23.90 -10.00 2.01
C LYS A 80 -22.48 -9.62 2.44
N CYS A 81 -21.57 -10.59 2.56
CA CYS A 81 -20.17 -10.31 2.87
C CYS A 81 -19.51 -9.43 1.80
N VAL A 82 -19.72 -9.75 0.53
CA VAL A 82 -19.17 -8.96 -0.59
C VAL A 82 -19.68 -7.51 -0.51
N ARG A 83 -20.98 -7.30 -0.31
CA ARG A 83 -21.56 -5.95 -0.23
C ARG A 83 -20.97 -5.12 0.91
N VAL A 84 -20.90 -5.68 2.12
CA VAL A 84 -20.33 -4.99 3.28
C VAL A 84 -18.87 -4.58 3.02
N THR A 85 -18.08 -5.50 2.46
CA THR A 85 -16.66 -5.24 2.23
C THR A 85 -16.41 -4.26 1.08
N GLU A 86 -17.29 -4.23 0.08
CA GLU A 86 -17.28 -3.19 -0.95
C GLU A 86 -17.66 -1.82 -0.40
N GLU A 87 -18.67 -1.73 0.46
CA GLU A 87 -19.07 -0.50 1.13
C GLU A 87 -17.92 0.04 1.98
N GLU A 88 -17.28 -0.79 2.80
CA GLU A 88 -16.10 -0.40 3.57
C GLU A 88 -14.95 0.08 2.69
N ARG A 89 -14.70 -0.59 1.56
CA ARG A 89 -13.68 -0.15 0.58
C ARG A 89 -14.01 1.21 -0.01
N ARG A 90 -15.28 1.48 -0.31
CA ARG A 90 -15.74 2.79 -0.81
C ARG A 90 -15.54 3.87 0.24
N VAL A 91 -15.98 3.63 1.48
CA VAL A 91 -15.80 4.56 2.60
C VAL A 91 -14.31 4.85 2.83
N LYS A 92 -13.46 3.81 2.91
CA LYS A 92 -12.00 3.98 3.05
C LYS A 92 -11.39 4.75 1.88
N LYS A 93 -11.86 4.54 0.64
CA LYS A 93 -11.41 5.28 -0.54
C LYS A 93 -11.81 6.76 -0.47
N ASP A 94 -13.02 7.05 -0.03
CA ASP A 94 -13.52 8.43 0.05
C ASP A 94 -12.91 9.21 1.22
N MET A 95 -12.67 8.56 2.37
CA MET A 95 -11.87 9.14 3.47
C MET A 95 -10.44 9.50 3.03
N ARG A 96 -9.83 8.69 2.16
CA ARG A 96 -8.51 9.02 1.59
C ARG A 96 -8.54 10.21 0.65
N LYS A 97 -9.62 10.39 -0.12
CA LYS A 97 -9.77 11.55 -1.02
C LYS A 97 -10.00 12.84 -0.23
N SER A 98 -10.79 12.78 0.84
CA SER A 98 -11.08 13.95 1.68
C SER A 98 -9.88 14.38 2.53
N GLY A 99 -8.80 13.59 2.58
CA GLY A 99 -7.58 13.91 3.33
C GLY A 99 -7.75 13.80 4.85
N PHE A 100 -8.90 13.30 5.30
CA PHE A 100 -9.26 13.10 6.70
C PHE A 100 -9.20 11.61 7.02
N THR A 101 -8.01 11.12 7.36
CA THR A 101 -7.87 9.83 8.01
C THR A 101 -8.11 10.04 9.50
N LEU A 102 -9.33 9.77 9.97
CA LEU A 102 -9.53 9.56 11.40
C LEU A 102 -8.69 8.36 11.79
N SER A 103 -7.75 8.60 12.70
CA SER A 103 -7.03 7.58 13.44
C SER A 103 -8.04 6.78 14.26
N SER A 104 -8.70 5.80 13.65
CA SER A 104 -9.49 4.83 14.39
C SER A 104 -9.32 3.49 13.74
N GLU A 105 -8.42 2.69 14.31
CA GLU A 105 -8.80 1.41 14.88
C GLU A 105 -7.63 0.87 15.73
N LEU A 106 -7.91 0.76 17.02
CA LEU A 106 -7.19 0.10 18.10
C LEU A 106 -5.99 -0.77 17.68
N SER A 107 -4.79 -0.20 17.77
CA SER A 107 -3.49 -0.80 18.14
C SER A 107 -2.37 -0.04 17.42
N GLU A 108 -1.41 0.47 18.19
CA GLU A 108 -0.22 1.23 17.75
C GLU A 108 -0.42 2.74 17.47
N PRO A 109 0.57 3.57 17.83
CA PRO A 109 0.34 4.84 18.52
C PRO A 109 -0.34 5.90 17.66
N VAL A 110 -1.32 6.55 18.27
CA VAL A 110 -2.27 7.58 17.81
C VAL A 110 -1.65 8.83 17.15
N ASN A 111 -0.34 8.90 16.93
CA ASN A 111 0.37 10.14 16.61
C ASN A 111 1.14 10.17 15.28
N ARG A 112 0.77 9.37 14.26
CA ARG A 112 1.43 9.42 12.95
C ARG A 112 0.53 10.03 11.87
N LEU A 113 0.96 11.18 11.33
CA LEU A 113 0.33 11.83 10.18
C LEU A 113 0.32 10.91 8.96
N SER A 114 -0.72 11.00 8.14
CA SER A 114 -0.79 10.31 6.85
C SER A 114 0.36 10.78 5.95
N SER A 115 0.91 9.86 5.13
CA SER A 115 1.95 10.19 4.14
C SER A 115 1.59 11.37 3.23
N GLN A 116 0.31 11.55 2.93
CA GLN A 116 -0.19 12.69 2.16
C GLN A 116 -0.08 14.00 2.94
N GLN A 117 -0.42 13.99 4.23
CA GLN A 117 -0.32 15.14 5.13
C GLN A 117 1.15 15.52 5.33
N VAL A 118 2.01 14.54 5.58
CA VAL A 118 3.47 14.75 5.68
C VAL A 118 4.03 15.33 4.39
N THR A 119 3.67 14.77 3.23
CA THR A 119 4.11 15.31 1.93
C THR A 119 3.63 16.74 1.71
N LYS A 120 2.40 17.07 2.11
CA LYS A 120 1.88 18.46 2.03
C LYS A 120 2.67 19.40 2.94
N LEU A 121 3.09 18.94 4.11
CA LEU A 121 3.92 19.71 5.04
C LEU A 121 5.34 19.91 4.52
N LEU A 122 5.99 18.85 4.04
CA LEU A 122 7.35 18.92 3.47
C LEU A 122 7.40 19.84 2.24
N ARG A 123 6.35 19.85 1.40
CA ARG A 123 6.28 20.79 0.26
C ARG A 123 6.14 22.25 0.66
N ARG A 124 5.64 22.54 1.87
CA ARG A 124 5.58 23.92 2.39
C ARG A 124 6.92 24.38 2.95
N PHE A 125 7.73 23.45 3.44
CA PHE A 125 9.05 23.69 4.01
C PHE A 125 10.07 22.76 3.34
N PRO A 126 10.41 23.04 2.07
CA PRO A 126 11.34 22.19 1.32
C PRO A 126 12.75 22.28 1.92
N GLU A 127 13.54 21.23 1.73
CA GLU A 127 14.93 21.23 2.17
C GLU A 127 15.74 22.24 1.32
N PRO A 128 16.60 23.05 1.95
CA PRO A 128 17.49 23.96 1.21
C PRO A 128 18.45 23.15 0.31
N GLN A 129 18.64 23.63 -0.93
CA GLN A 129 19.56 23.03 -1.90
C GLN A 129 21.01 23.46 -1.67
#